data_AF-A0A919T390-F1
#
_entry.id   AF-A0A919T390-F1
#
_cell.length_a   1.000
_cell.length_b   1.000
_cell.length_c   1.000
_cell.angle_alpha   90.00
_cell.angle_beta   90.00
_cell.angle_gamma   90.00
#
_symmetry.space_group_name_H-M   'P 1'
#
loop_
_entity.id
_entity.type
_entity.pdbx_description
1 polymer ?
#
loop_
_entity_poly.entity_id
_entity_poly.type
_entity_poly.pdbx_seq_one_letter_code
_entity_poly.pdbx_strand_id
1 'polypeptide(L)'
;MWEEAFVDRYWFLSRFWEDSGIGTYSVVWHTNVLLAVHLTVFHAAISIGASVLVVEWLVPRARHRPWVGRPGLACACLSLAVTPVVYGEFGQRPPTAVLLAAGVLLAAVVVTAFLIGRVPVMAPESDRRPRRGLGTLALTCASAHWILTYTVAETGLPWPFGVALAMLPVGAGLFLVPRLAVTSPWGSDGVRVVVGLLTFFVLLDLLVALLGRYDMILGAIFTAWLARWLYTRCSPAPSSPDPSDQLDDPHLYDPEP
;
A
#
# COMPACT_ATOMS: atom_id res chain seq x y z
N MET A 1 -4.02 23.04 -5.53
CA MET A 1 -5.30 22.80 -4.83
C MET A 1 -5.16 21.44 -4.15
N TRP A 2 -5.33 21.39 -2.84
CA TRP A 2 -4.77 20.39 -1.93
C TRP A 2 -5.60 19.09 -1.90
N GLU A 3 -5.27 18.11 -2.73
CA GLU A 3 -5.90 16.77 -2.73
C GLU A 3 -5.87 16.13 -1.34
N GLU A 4 -4.73 16.23 -0.64
CA GLU A 4 -4.54 15.67 0.70
C GLU A 4 -5.41 16.37 1.77
N ALA A 5 -5.57 17.70 1.68
CA ALA A 5 -6.48 18.44 2.57
C ALA A 5 -7.96 18.12 2.30
N PHE A 6 -8.31 17.65 1.09
CA PHE A 6 -9.64 17.13 0.81
C PHE A 6 -9.85 15.74 1.42
N VAL A 7 -8.83 14.89 1.41
CA VAL A 7 -8.93 13.53 1.96
C VAL A 7 -9.05 13.53 3.49
N ASP A 8 -8.23 14.30 4.18
CA ASP A 8 -8.29 14.42 5.64
C ASP A 8 -9.59 15.10 6.11
N ARG A 9 -10.20 15.95 5.27
CA ARG A 9 -11.51 16.54 5.57
C ARG A 9 -12.59 15.48 5.73
N TYR A 10 -12.46 14.33 5.05
CA TYR A 10 -13.40 13.21 5.20
C TYR A 10 -13.38 12.60 6.60
N TRP A 11 -12.31 12.82 7.39
CA TRP A 11 -12.26 12.35 8.77
C TRP A 11 -13.18 13.13 9.71
N PHE A 12 -13.47 14.39 9.35
CA PHE A 12 -14.18 15.36 10.19
C PHE A 12 -15.56 15.74 9.63
N LEU A 13 -15.81 15.50 8.34
CA LEU A 13 -17.04 15.92 7.66
C LEU A 13 -18.17 14.90 7.83
N SER A 14 -19.12 15.19 8.73
CA SER A 14 -20.26 14.31 9.01
C SER A 14 -21.05 13.88 7.77
N ARG A 15 -21.25 14.81 6.83
CA ARG A 15 -21.94 14.53 5.56
C ARG A 15 -21.27 13.40 4.78
N PHE A 16 -19.93 13.36 4.75
CA PHE A 16 -19.22 12.27 4.09
C PHE A 16 -19.44 10.93 4.82
N TRP A 17 -19.47 10.94 6.16
CA TRP A 17 -19.72 9.73 6.91
C TRP A 17 -21.12 9.16 6.61
N GLU A 18 -22.13 10.03 6.53
CA GLU A 18 -23.50 9.68 6.14
C GLU A 18 -23.54 9.16 4.70
N ASP A 19 -22.98 9.89 3.75
CA ASP A 19 -22.93 9.52 2.32
C ASP A 19 -22.18 8.19 2.10
N SER A 20 -21.21 7.87 2.96
CA SER A 20 -20.44 6.61 2.92
C SER A 20 -21.14 5.42 3.57
N GLY A 21 -22.31 5.61 4.20
CA GLY A 21 -23.04 4.56 4.92
C GLY A 21 -22.47 4.20 6.31
N ILE A 22 -21.33 4.77 6.72
CA ILE A 22 -20.72 4.50 8.04
C ILE A 22 -21.38 5.33 9.15
N GLY A 23 -21.88 6.53 8.81
CA GLY A 23 -22.52 7.44 9.77
C GLY A 23 -21.64 7.77 10.98
N THR A 24 -22.24 7.89 12.15
CA THR A 24 -21.53 8.26 13.39
C THR A 24 -20.89 7.07 14.14
N TYR A 25 -20.78 5.90 13.49
CA TYR A 25 -20.47 4.62 14.14
C TYR A 25 -19.24 4.65 15.08
N SER A 26 -18.16 5.33 14.69
CA SER A 26 -16.89 5.34 15.45
C SER A 26 -16.36 6.76 15.69
N VAL A 27 -17.24 7.72 15.94
CA VAL A 27 -16.86 9.13 16.12
C VAL A 27 -16.30 9.38 17.52
N VAL A 28 -15.04 9.80 17.59
CA VAL A 28 -14.36 10.24 18.82
C VAL A 28 -13.75 11.61 18.57
N TRP A 29 -14.10 12.61 19.39
CA TRP A 29 -13.62 14.00 19.25
C TRP A 29 -13.78 14.58 17.83
N HIS A 30 -14.93 14.35 17.21
CA HIS A 30 -15.26 14.75 15.84
C HIS A 30 -14.49 14.03 14.73
N THR A 31 -13.75 12.96 15.06
CA THR A 31 -13.06 12.11 14.08
C THR A 31 -13.77 10.77 13.97
N ASN A 32 -14.17 10.38 12.76
CA ASN A 32 -14.62 9.02 12.51
C ASN A 32 -13.39 8.09 12.45
N VAL A 33 -13.13 7.36 13.53
CA VAL A 33 -11.90 6.57 13.72
C VAL A 33 -11.77 5.46 12.67
N LEU A 34 -12.87 4.79 12.31
CA LEU A 34 -12.89 3.74 11.30
C LEU A 34 -12.46 4.28 9.93
N LEU A 35 -13.02 5.41 9.50
CA LEU A 35 -12.63 6.07 8.25
C LEU A 35 -11.20 6.59 8.28
N ALA A 36 -10.78 7.20 9.40
CA ALA A 36 -9.41 7.70 9.56
C ALA A 36 -8.39 6.56 9.44
N VAL A 37 -8.64 5.42 10.09
CA VAL A 37 -7.79 4.23 10.01
C VAL A 37 -7.80 3.64 8.59
N HIS A 38 -8.98 3.50 7.97
CA HIS A 38 -9.11 3.00 6.60
C HIS A 38 -8.29 3.83 5.61
N LEU A 39 -8.45 5.15 5.61
CA LEU A 39 -7.73 6.06 4.73
C LEU A 39 -6.23 6.06 5.04
N THR A 40 -5.83 5.97 6.31
CA THR A 40 -4.42 5.86 6.69
C THR A 40 -3.79 4.59 6.12
N VAL A 41 -4.44 3.44 6.30
CA VAL A 41 -3.95 2.15 5.76
C VAL A 41 -3.87 2.21 4.25
N PHE A 42 -4.89 2.76 3.61
CA PHE A 42 -4.95 2.94 2.16
C PHE A 42 -3.75 3.74 1.65
N HIS A 43 -3.50 4.94 2.19
CA HIS A 43 -2.40 5.79 1.76
C HIS A 43 -1.04 5.19 2.08
N ALA A 44 -0.88 4.60 3.26
CA ALA A 44 0.35 3.95 3.65
C ALA A 44 0.70 2.78 2.71
N ALA A 45 -0.27 1.93 2.36
CA ALA A 45 -0.04 0.78 1.50
C ALA A 45 0.15 1.16 0.03
N ILE A 46 -0.70 2.06 -0.49
CA ILE A 46 -0.82 2.30 -1.94
C ILE A 46 -0.03 3.53 -2.35
N SER A 47 -0.39 4.69 -1.81
CA SER A 47 0.23 5.95 -2.20
C SER A 47 1.72 5.97 -1.86
N ILE A 48 2.09 5.44 -0.69
CA ILE A 48 3.47 5.42 -0.21
C ILE A 48 4.13 4.07 -0.51
N GLY A 49 3.62 2.98 0.07
CA GLY A 49 4.26 1.66 0.02
C GLY A 49 4.47 1.13 -1.39
N ALA A 50 3.40 1.06 -2.19
CA ALA A 50 3.48 0.56 -3.56
C ALA A 50 4.35 1.47 -4.44
N SER A 51 4.24 2.79 -4.32
CA SER A 51 5.11 3.74 -5.03
C SER A 51 6.59 3.53 -4.70
N VAL A 52 6.92 3.39 -3.41
CA VAL A 52 8.29 3.13 -2.96
C VAL A 52 8.80 1.81 -3.53
N LEU A 53 8.01 0.73 -3.41
CA LEU A 53 8.40 -0.58 -3.92
C LEU A 53 8.58 -0.57 -5.45
N VAL A 54 7.72 0.11 -6.20
CA VAL A 54 7.83 0.20 -7.66
C VAL A 54 9.10 0.95 -8.06
N VAL A 55 9.39 2.11 -7.45
CA VAL A 55 10.60 2.88 -7.78
C VAL A 55 11.86 2.13 -7.37
N GLU A 56 11.90 1.55 -6.16
CA GLU A 56 13.06 0.74 -5.72
C GLU A 56 13.24 -0.47 -6.63
N TRP A 57 12.15 -1.07 -7.11
CA TRP A 57 12.20 -2.15 -8.08
C TRP A 57 12.78 -1.69 -9.44
N LEU A 58 12.35 -0.55 -9.96
CA LEU A 58 12.81 0.02 -11.23
C LEU A 58 14.26 0.51 -11.21
N VAL A 59 14.75 1.00 -10.06
CA VAL A 59 16.07 1.62 -9.94
C VAL A 59 16.90 0.91 -8.86
N PRO A 60 17.28 -0.38 -9.07
CA PRO A 60 17.95 -1.18 -8.04
C PRO A 60 19.27 -0.58 -7.57
N ARG A 61 19.98 0.14 -8.46
CA ARG A 61 21.23 0.84 -8.15
C ARG A 61 21.06 1.98 -7.14
N ALA A 62 19.84 2.49 -6.92
CA ALA A 62 19.59 3.59 -6.00
C ALA A 62 19.08 3.13 -4.62
N ARG A 63 18.77 1.84 -4.42
CA ARG A 63 18.17 1.29 -3.18
C ARG A 63 18.92 1.62 -1.89
N HIS A 64 20.25 1.61 -1.98
CA HIS A 64 21.12 1.87 -0.83
C HIS A 64 21.29 3.37 -0.53
N ARG A 65 20.73 4.25 -1.35
CA ARG A 65 20.80 5.71 -1.16
C ARG A 65 19.52 6.19 -0.49
N PRO A 66 19.60 7.18 0.41
CA PRO A 66 18.40 7.84 0.91
C PRO A 66 17.65 8.50 -0.26
N TRP A 67 16.33 8.34 -0.32
CA TRP A 67 15.49 9.00 -1.32
C TRP A 67 15.52 10.52 -1.21
N VAL A 68 15.66 11.00 0.02
CA VAL A 68 15.62 12.40 0.35
C VAL A 68 16.79 12.70 1.28
N GLY A 69 17.63 13.66 0.90
CA GLY A 69 18.68 14.19 1.77
C GLY A 69 18.10 15.02 2.92
N ARG A 70 18.95 15.46 3.85
CA ARG A 70 18.54 16.34 4.97
C ARG A 70 17.71 17.57 4.52
N PRO A 71 18.04 18.27 3.40
CA PRO A 71 17.27 19.43 2.97
C PRO A 71 15.84 19.08 2.55
N GLY A 72 15.65 17.96 1.85
CA GLY A 72 14.31 17.55 1.44
C GLY A 72 13.48 17.04 2.62
N LEU A 73 14.12 16.43 3.63
CA LEU A 73 13.42 16.05 4.85
C LEU A 73 13.02 17.30 5.65
N ALA A 74 13.88 18.32 5.72
CA ALA A 74 13.52 19.62 6.30
C ALA A 74 12.34 20.26 5.54
N CYS A 75 12.36 20.22 4.19
CA CYS A 75 11.24 20.71 3.37
C CYS A 75 9.94 19.95 3.68
N ALA A 76 9.99 18.61 3.77
CA ALA A 76 8.84 17.81 4.16
C ALA A 76 8.33 18.18 5.56
N CYS A 77 9.22 18.38 6.53
CA CYS A 77 8.87 18.82 7.88
C CYS A 77 8.20 20.20 7.88
N LEU A 78 8.71 21.14 7.08
CA LEU A 78 8.14 22.48 6.95
C LEU A 78 6.75 22.43 6.29
N SER A 79 6.59 21.67 5.21
CA SER A 79 5.29 21.47 4.55
C SER A 79 4.27 20.91 5.54
N LEU A 80 4.67 19.92 6.34
CA LEU A 80 3.85 19.33 7.39
C LEU A 80 3.55 20.29 8.55
N ALA A 81 4.49 21.16 8.92
CA ALA A 81 4.28 22.17 9.96
C ALA A 81 3.29 23.27 9.54
N VAL A 82 3.10 23.48 8.23
CA VAL A 82 2.10 24.41 7.68
C VAL A 82 0.68 23.80 7.73
N THR A 83 0.57 22.47 7.75
CA THR A 83 -0.71 21.75 7.72
C THR A 83 -1.73 22.22 8.77
N PRO A 84 -1.38 22.42 10.07
CA PRO A 84 -2.32 22.95 11.07
C PRO A 84 -2.83 24.37 10.75
N VAL A 85 -2.01 25.21 10.11
CA VAL A 85 -2.41 26.58 9.69
C VAL A 85 -3.46 26.48 8.59
N VAL A 86 -3.23 25.61 7.60
CA VAL A 86 -4.22 25.33 6.54
C VAL A 86 -5.50 24.76 7.14
N TYR A 87 -5.40 23.86 8.14
CA TYR A 87 -6.57 23.35 8.85
C TYR A 87 -7.33 24.41 9.64
N GLY A 88 -6.63 25.45 10.10
CA GLY A 88 -7.23 26.61 10.74
C GLY A 88 -8.21 27.36 9.83
N GLU A 89 -8.03 27.33 8.52
CA GLU A 89 -8.92 28.07 7.61
C GLU A 89 -10.26 27.36 7.38
N PHE A 90 -10.44 26.11 7.85
CA PHE A 90 -11.68 25.37 7.67
C PHE A 90 -12.67 25.58 8.82
N GLY A 91 -13.97 25.69 8.47
CA GLY A 91 -15.06 25.96 9.42
C GLY A 91 -15.30 24.86 10.47
N GLN A 92 -14.71 23.67 10.31
CA GLN A 92 -14.71 22.59 11.30
C GLN A 92 -13.27 22.29 11.70
N ARG A 93 -12.74 23.06 12.65
CA ARG A 93 -11.38 22.84 13.17
C ARG A 93 -11.38 21.61 14.09
N PRO A 94 -10.44 20.66 13.91
CA PRO A 94 -10.18 19.66 14.93
C PRO A 94 -9.85 20.33 16.27
N PRO A 95 -10.20 19.71 17.41
CA PRO A 95 -9.84 20.26 18.72
C PRO A 95 -8.33 20.54 18.80
N THR A 96 -7.92 21.65 19.41
CA THR A 96 -6.50 22.06 19.50
C THR A 96 -5.62 20.96 20.09
N ALA A 97 -6.12 20.21 21.07
CA ALA A 97 -5.40 19.07 21.65
C ALA A 97 -5.08 17.98 20.62
N VAL A 98 -5.99 17.71 19.67
CA VAL A 98 -5.78 16.74 18.58
C VAL A 98 -4.71 17.25 17.62
N LEU A 99 -4.74 18.53 17.26
CA LEU A 99 -3.71 19.14 16.40
C LEU A 99 -2.33 19.10 17.07
N LEU A 100 -2.25 19.40 18.36
CA LEU A 100 -0.99 19.30 19.12
C LEU A 100 -0.49 17.86 19.20
N ALA A 101 -1.37 16.89 19.49
CA ALA A 101 -1.01 15.48 19.53
C ALA A 101 -0.51 14.97 18.18
N ALA A 102 -1.20 15.32 17.09
CA ALA A 102 -0.79 14.99 15.73
C ALA A 102 0.58 15.62 15.40
N GLY A 103 0.80 16.89 15.76
CA GLY A 103 2.08 17.57 15.57
C GLY A 103 3.24 16.91 16.34
N VAL A 104 3.01 16.52 17.59
CA VAL A 104 4.01 15.79 18.41
C VAL A 104 4.30 14.42 17.80
N LEU A 105 3.28 13.66 17.40
CA LEU A 105 3.45 12.35 16.79
C LEU A 105 4.24 12.46 15.47
N LEU A 106 3.92 13.47 14.66
CA LEU A 106 4.62 13.72 13.41
C LEU A 106 6.08 14.09 13.63
N ALA A 107 6.36 14.97 14.59
CA ALA A 107 7.72 15.29 14.99
C ALA A 107 8.47 14.04 15.47
N ALA A 108 7.81 13.17 16.25
CA ALA A 108 8.39 11.90 16.68
C ALA A 108 8.69 10.96 15.50
N VAL A 109 7.81 10.85 14.50
CA VAL A 109 8.04 10.06 13.28
C VAL A 109 9.23 10.61 12.49
N VAL A 110 9.30 11.93 12.30
CA VAL A 110 10.42 12.60 11.63
C VAL A 110 11.73 12.33 12.36
N VAL A 111 11.77 12.58 13.67
CA VAL A 111 12.95 12.35 14.51
C VAL A 111 13.38 10.89 14.43
N THR A 112 12.43 9.96 14.53
CA THR A 112 12.68 8.53 14.41
C THR A 112 13.27 8.18 13.03
N ALA A 113 12.74 8.76 11.95
CA ALA A 113 13.26 8.57 10.60
C ALA A 113 14.72 9.07 10.46
N PHE A 114 15.09 10.16 11.14
CA PHE A 114 16.47 10.64 11.20
C PHE A 114 17.38 9.75 12.07
N LEU A 115 16.89 9.29 13.22
CA LEU A 115 17.69 8.56 14.21
C LEU A 115 17.96 7.10 13.81
N ILE A 116 16.96 6.41 13.26
CA ILE A 116 17.11 5.00 12.88
C ILE A 116 18.00 4.85 11.64
N GLY A 117 18.04 5.88 10.78
CA GLY A 117 18.71 5.80 9.48
C GLY A 117 18.10 4.73 8.58
N ARG A 118 18.55 4.63 7.32
CA ARG A 118 18.24 3.45 6.51
C ARG A 118 19.14 2.31 6.96
N VAL A 119 18.56 1.28 7.57
CA VAL A 119 19.27 -0.01 7.72
C VAL A 119 19.32 -0.64 6.32
N PRO A 120 20.50 -0.80 5.71
CA PRO A 120 20.61 -1.49 4.45
C PRO A 120 20.27 -2.95 4.69
N VAL A 121 19.07 -3.36 4.31
CA VAL A 121 18.69 -4.76 4.33
C VAL A 121 19.29 -5.39 3.07
N MET A 122 20.52 -5.85 3.18
CA MET A 122 21.10 -6.79 2.23
C MET A 122 20.47 -8.16 2.50
N ALA A 123 19.26 -8.38 1.98
CA ALA A 123 18.74 -9.73 1.87
C ALA A 123 19.46 -10.39 0.69
N PRO A 124 20.20 -11.50 0.89
CA PRO A 124 20.77 -12.25 -0.23
C PRO A 124 19.65 -12.65 -1.19
N GLU A 125 19.87 -12.44 -2.48
CA GLU A 125 18.96 -12.98 -3.50
C GLU A 125 18.95 -14.49 -3.36
N SER A 126 17.83 -15.03 -2.88
CA SER A 126 17.61 -16.45 -2.83
C SER A 126 17.15 -16.91 -4.22
N ASP A 127 17.80 -17.93 -4.79
CA ASP A 127 17.38 -18.60 -6.03
C ASP A 127 16.03 -19.32 -5.94
N ARG A 128 15.36 -19.23 -4.79
CA ARG A 128 14.06 -19.85 -4.61
C ARG A 128 13.01 -19.16 -5.47
N ARG A 129 12.24 -19.98 -6.18
CA ARG A 129 11.12 -19.52 -7.01
C ARG A 129 10.15 -18.67 -6.18
N PRO A 130 9.78 -17.47 -6.65
CA PRO A 130 8.87 -16.59 -5.93
C PRO A 130 7.49 -17.24 -5.78
N ARG A 131 6.81 -16.97 -4.66
CA ARG A 131 5.52 -17.62 -4.35
C ARG A 131 4.36 -16.95 -5.08
N ARG A 132 3.62 -17.71 -5.88
CA ARG A 132 2.52 -17.16 -6.71
C ARG A 132 1.35 -16.61 -5.86
N GLY A 133 1.17 -17.13 -4.65
CA GLY A 133 0.04 -16.78 -3.78
C GLY A 133 0.10 -15.40 -3.10
N LEU A 134 1.22 -14.68 -3.12
CA LEU A 134 1.35 -13.40 -2.39
C LEU A 134 0.47 -12.29 -2.95
N GLY A 135 0.33 -12.22 -4.29
CA GLY A 135 -0.58 -11.26 -4.91
C GLY A 135 -2.03 -11.54 -4.57
N THR A 136 -2.45 -12.82 -4.61
CA THR A 136 -3.79 -13.24 -4.18
C THR A 136 -4.03 -12.94 -2.72
N LEU A 137 -3.05 -13.18 -1.84
CA LEU A 137 -3.15 -12.84 -0.42
C LEU A 137 -3.36 -11.34 -0.22
N ALA A 138 -2.57 -10.49 -0.89
CA ALA A 138 -2.69 -9.04 -0.81
C ALA A 138 -4.06 -8.54 -1.31
N LEU A 139 -4.52 -9.07 -2.45
CA LEU A 139 -5.85 -8.81 -3.00
C LEU A 139 -6.94 -9.20 -1.99
N THR A 140 -6.90 -10.41 -1.43
CA THR A 140 -7.89 -10.87 -0.44
C THR A 140 -7.89 -10.02 0.82
N CYS A 141 -6.71 -9.67 1.35
CA CYS A 141 -6.60 -8.79 2.52
C CYS A 141 -7.20 -7.40 2.24
N ALA A 142 -6.88 -6.80 1.09
CA ALA A 142 -7.41 -5.49 0.70
C ALA A 142 -8.94 -5.52 0.52
N SER A 143 -9.45 -6.52 -0.22
CA SER A 143 -10.89 -6.71 -0.41
C SER A 143 -11.62 -6.92 0.92
N ALA A 144 -11.11 -7.79 1.79
CA ALA A 144 -11.72 -8.05 3.09
C ALA A 144 -11.70 -6.81 3.98
N HIS A 145 -10.59 -6.06 4.02
CA HIS A 145 -10.52 -4.81 4.77
C HIS A 145 -11.54 -3.78 4.27
N TRP A 146 -11.63 -3.59 2.95
CA TRP A 146 -12.58 -2.66 2.35
C TRP A 146 -14.03 -3.06 2.67
N ILE A 147 -14.42 -4.32 2.43
CA ILE A 147 -15.77 -4.82 2.72
C ILE A 147 -16.11 -4.62 4.21
N LEU A 148 -15.21 -5.02 5.12
CA LEU A 148 -15.46 -4.88 6.55
C LEU A 148 -15.58 -3.41 6.97
N THR A 149 -14.78 -2.52 6.39
CA THR A 149 -14.86 -1.08 6.70
C THR A 149 -16.25 -0.51 6.42
N TYR A 150 -16.87 -0.89 5.30
CA TYR A 150 -18.18 -0.36 4.90
C TYR A 150 -19.38 -1.17 5.43
N THR A 151 -19.16 -2.35 6.02
CA THR A 151 -20.26 -3.20 6.52
C THR A 151 -20.26 -3.38 8.04
N VAL A 152 -19.15 -3.11 8.74
CA VAL A 152 -19.04 -3.40 10.18
C VAL A 152 -20.01 -2.56 11.03
N ALA A 153 -20.36 -1.36 10.59
CA ALA A 153 -21.33 -0.51 11.27
C ALA A 153 -22.73 -1.16 11.35
N GLU A 154 -23.09 -1.99 10.38
CA GLU A 154 -24.38 -2.69 10.30
C GLU A 154 -24.44 -3.94 11.19
N THR A 155 -23.30 -4.42 11.69
CA THR A 155 -23.22 -5.65 12.50
C THR A 155 -23.72 -5.49 13.94
N GLY A 156 -23.90 -4.24 14.41
CA GLY A 156 -24.25 -3.94 15.80
C GLY A 156 -23.10 -4.12 16.81
N LEU A 157 -21.88 -4.47 16.35
CA LEU A 157 -20.71 -4.53 17.22
C LEU A 157 -20.36 -3.15 17.79
N PRO A 158 -20.00 -3.04 19.09
CA PRO A 158 -19.47 -1.79 19.63
C PRO A 158 -18.23 -1.33 18.86
N TRP A 159 -18.10 -0.01 18.66
CA TRP A 159 -17.13 0.56 17.73
C TRP A 159 -15.67 0.12 17.91
N PRO A 160 -15.12 -0.10 19.12
CA PRO A 160 -13.72 -0.53 19.23
C PRO A 160 -13.53 -1.92 18.63
N PHE A 161 -14.51 -2.80 18.81
CA PHE A 161 -14.47 -4.17 18.28
C PHE A 161 -14.69 -4.19 16.77
N GLY A 162 -15.57 -3.33 16.24
CA GLY A 162 -15.76 -3.20 14.80
C GLY A 162 -14.51 -2.67 14.07
N VAL A 163 -13.86 -1.64 14.63
CA VAL A 163 -12.58 -1.13 14.10
C VAL A 163 -11.51 -2.20 14.15
N ALA A 164 -11.40 -2.93 15.27
CA ALA A 164 -10.45 -4.04 15.39
C ALA A 164 -10.71 -5.15 14.36
N LEU A 165 -11.97 -5.52 14.16
CA LEU A 165 -12.39 -6.51 13.15
C LEU A 165 -12.02 -6.05 11.73
N ALA A 166 -12.32 -4.81 11.37
CA ALA A 166 -11.97 -4.24 10.07
C ALA A 166 -10.44 -4.19 9.85
N MET A 167 -9.64 -4.12 10.92
CA MET A 167 -8.18 -4.12 10.85
C MET A 167 -7.54 -5.51 10.82
N LEU A 168 -8.28 -6.59 11.11
CA LEU A 168 -7.73 -7.94 11.07
C LEU A 168 -7.12 -8.32 9.71
N PRO A 169 -7.72 -8.03 8.54
CA PRO A 169 -7.11 -8.36 7.25
C PRO A 169 -5.79 -7.60 7.00
N VAL A 170 -5.69 -6.37 7.51
CA VAL A 170 -4.46 -5.55 7.43
C VAL A 170 -3.36 -6.17 8.29
N GLY A 171 -3.68 -6.51 9.54
CA GLY A 171 -2.75 -7.21 10.45
C GLY A 171 -2.32 -8.57 9.88
N ALA A 172 -3.24 -9.33 9.31
CA ALA A 172 -2.94 -10.59 8.63
C ALA A 172 -2.01 -10.39 7.44
N GLY A 173 -2.22 -9.37 6.61
CA GLY A 173 -1.33 -9.02 5.51
C GLY A 173 0.08 -8.67 6.01
N LEU A 174 0.19 -7.78 7.00
CA LEU A 174 1.46 -7.38 7.61
C LEU A 174 2.21 -8.54 8.26
N PHE A 175 1.50 -9.54 8.77
CA PHE A 175 2.08 -10.69 9.46
C PHE A 175 2.44 -11.85 8.52
N LEU A 176 1.58 -12.14 7.54
CA LEU A 176 1.71 -13.29 6.63
C LEU A 176 2.59 -12.97 5.43
N VAL A 177 2.50 -11.77 4.84
CA VAL A 177 3.30 -11.42 3.65
C VAL A 177 4.80 -11.56 3.93
N PRO A 178 5.38 -10.99 5.01
CA PRO A 178 6.81 -11.13 5.28
C PRO A 178 7.23 -12.57 5.61
N ARG A 179 6.34 -13.38 6.20
CA ARG A 179 6.63 -14.79 6.52
C ARG A 179 6.58 -15.70 5.31
N LEU A 180 5.75 -15.37 4.33
CA LEU A 180 5.57 -16.14 3.11
C LEU A 180 6.47 -15.65 1.98
N ALA A 181 6.94 -14.41 2.05
CA ALA A 181 7.95 -13.88 1.14
C ALA A 181 9.23 -14.71 1.25
N VAL A 182 9.73 -15.11 0.09
CA VAL A 182 10.97 -15.89 -0.05
C VAL A 182 12.06 -15.02 -0.65
N THR A 183 11.68 -14.05 -1.46
CA THR A 183 12.53 -13.00 -1.99
C THR A 183 12.46 -11.77 -1.09
N SER A 184 13.45 -10.90 -1.24
CA SER A 184 13.47 -9.58 -0.60
C SER A 184 12.18 -8.78 -0.88
N PRO A 185 11.75 -7.86 0.01
CA PRO A 185 10.66 -6.92 -0.28
C PRO A 185 10.85 -6.12 -1.58
N TRP A 186 12.10 -5.90 -2.01
CA TRP A 186 12.43 -5.23 -3.27
C TRP A 186 12.54 -6.18 -4.48
N GLY A 187 12.25 -7.46 -4.27
CA GLY A 187 12.27 -8.53 -5.27
C GLY A 187 10.90 -8.78 -5.89
N SER A 188 10.77 -9.94 -6.55
CA SER A 188 9.55 -10.32 -7.27
C SER A 188 8.35 -10.58 -6.36
N ASP A 189 8.55 -10.95 -5.09
CA ASP A 189 7.45 -11.08 -4.13
C ASP A 189 6.83 -9.72 -3.77
N GLY A 190 7.64 -8.67 -3.61
CA GLY A 190 7.14 -7.31 -3.38
C GLY A 190 6.30 -6.81 -4.55
N VAL A 191 6.75 -7.04 -5.79
CA VAL A 191 5.97 -6.69 -6.99
C VAL A 191 4.65 -7.46 -7.05
N ARG A 192 4.63 -8.74 -6.65
CA ARG A 192 3.38 -9.52 -6.61
C ARG A 192 2.37 -8.96 -5.61
N VAL A 193 2.85 -8.53 -4.44
CA VAL A 193 2.00 -7.84 -3.45
C VAL A 193 1.42 -6.56 -4.07
N VAL A 194 2.26 -5.72 -4.70
CA VAL A 194 1.80 -4.51 -5.40
C VAL A 194 0.79 -4.83 -6.49
N VAL A 195 1.03 -5.82 -7.34
CA VAL A 195 0.09 -6.25 -8.39
C VAL A 195 -1.24 -6.71 -7.79
N GLY A 196 -1.22 -7.44 -6.68
CA GLY A 196 -2.43 -7.85 -5.96
C GLY A 196 -3.24 -6.65 -5.46
N LEU A 197 -2.56 -5.67 -4.85
CA LEU A 197 -3.17 -4.42 -4.42
C LEU A 197 -3.74 -3.62 -5.61
N LEU A 198 -3.00 -3.47 -6.71
CA LEU A 198 -3.48 -2.78 -7.92
C LEU A 198 -4.67 -3.51 -8.55
N THR A 199 -4.69 -4.85 -8.50
CA THR A 199 -5.82 -5.64 -8.99
C THR A 199 -7.09 -5.36 -8.18
N PHE A 200 -6.98 -5.20 -6.86
CA PHE A 200 -8.11 -4.76 -6.03
C PHE A 200 -8.68 -3.41 -6.54
N PHE A 201 -7.82 -2.44 -6.84
CA PHE A 201 -8.25 -1.14 -7.38
C PHE A 201 -8.93 -1.24 -8.73
N VAL A 202 -8.38 -2.04 -9.65
CA VAL A 202 -9.01 -2.26 -10.95
C VAL A 202 -10.43 -2.81 -10.75
N LEU A 203 -10.61 -3.79 -9.86
CA LEU A 203 -11.93 -4.36 -9.59
C LEU A 203 -12.87 -3.33 -8.93
N LEU A 204 -12.35 -2.53 -8.01
CA LEU A 204 -13.11 -1.48 -7.34
C LEU A 204 -13.56 -0.39 -8.33
N ASP A 205 -12.65 0.12 -9.16
CA ASP A 205 -12.93 1.15 -10.18
C ASP A 205 -13.97 0.65 -11.20
N LEU A 206 -13.85 -0.62 -11.62
CA LEU A 206 -14.84 -1.25 -12.50
C LEU A 206 -16.21 -1.38 -11.81
N LEU A 207 -16.24 -1.79 -10.53
CA LEU A 207 -17.48 -1.85 -9.76
C LEU A 207 -18.13 -0.45 -9.66
N VAL A 208 -17.36 0.58 -9.32
CA VAL A 208 -17.82 1.97 -9.22
C VAL A 208 -18.27 2.50 -10.58
N ALA A 209 -17.59 2.14 -11.66
CA ALA A 209 -18.00 2.47 -13.02
C ALA A 209 -19.35 1.83 -13.39
N LEU A 210 -19.60 0.58 -13.00
CA LEU A 210 -20.89 -0.08 -13.18
C LEU A 210 -22.02 0.62 -12.43
N LEU A 211 -21.71 1.30 -11.32
CA LEU A 211 -22.65 2.13 -10.56
C LEU A 211 -22.85 3.54 -11.15
N GLY A 212 -22.30 3.82 -12.34
CA GLY A 212 -22.54 5.04 -13.12
C GLY A 212 -21.36 6.02 -13.18
N ARG A 213 -20.22 5.71 -12.57
CA ARG A 213 -18.99 6.53 -12.62
C ARG A 213 -18.04 6.08 -13.73
N TYR A 214 -18.49 6.20 -14.98
CA TYR A 214 -17.75 5.71 -16.15
C TYR A 214 -16.37 6.37 -16.35
N ASP A 215 -16.13 7.54 -15.74
CA ASP A 215 -14.82 8.19 -15.70
C ASP A 215 -13.73 7.30 -15.07
N MET A 216 -14.11 6.40 -14.16
CA MET A 216 -13.20 5.46 -13.51
C MET A 216 -12.70 4.34 -14.44
N ILE A 217 -13.34 4.09 -15.59
CA ILE A 217 -12.91 3.05 -16.54
C ILE A 217 -11.49 3.33 -17.05
N LEU A 218 -11.15 4.60 -17.32
CA LEU A 218 -9.82 4.96 -17.78
C LEU A 218 -8.76 4.68 -16.71
N GLY A 219 -9.07 4.97 -15.44
CA GLY A 219 -8.23 4.64 -14.29
C GLY A 219 -8.01 3.13 -14.16
N ALA A 220 -9.08 2.34 -14.29
CA ALA A 220 -9.01 0.88 -14.27
C ALA A 220 -8.13 0.33 -15.41
N ILE A 221 -8.29 0.83 -16.64
CA ILE A 221 -7.49 0.41 -17.79
C ILE A 221 -6.01 0.73 -17.57
N PHE A 222 -5.69 1.95 -17.15
CA PHE A 222 -4.31 2.35 -16.89
C PHE A 222 -3.67 1.51 -15.77
N THR A 223 -4.40 1.30 -14.69
CA THR A 223 -3.94 0.49 -13.54
C THR A 223 -3.74 -0.98 -13.92
N ALA A 224 -4.66 -1.56 -14.70
CA ALA A 224 -4.53 -2.92 -15.21
C ALA A 224 -3.32 -3.08 -16.15
N TRP A 225 -3.08 -2.09 -17.02
CA TRP A 225 -1.90 -2.06 -17.87
C TRP A 225 -0.61 -2.00 -17.05
N LEU A 226 -0.54 -1.11 -16.05
CA LEU A 226 0.61 -0.99 -15.16
C LEU A 226 0.88 -2.29 -14.39
N ALA A 227 -0.16 -2.89 -13.81
CA ALA A 227 -0.05 -4.16 -13.09
C ALA A 227 0.46 -5.29 -14.00
N ARG A 228 -0.07 -5.40 -15.22
CA ARG A 228 0.40 -6.37 -16.22
C ARG A 228 1.86 -6.12 -16.59
N TRP A 229 2.24 -4.86 -16.82
CA TRP A 229 3.60 -4.48 -17.20
C TRP A 229 4.63 -4.82 -16.10
N LEU A 230 4.29 -4.50 -14.84
CA LEU A 230 5.12 -4.88 -13.69
C LEU A 230 5.27 -6.41 -13.58
N TYR A 231 4.17 -7.14 -13.77
CA TYR A 231 4.17 -8.60 -13.69
C TYR A 231 5.02 -9.27 -14.78
N THR A 232 4.92 -8.81 -16.03
CA THR A 232 5.68 -9.42 -17.14
C THR A 232 7.18 -9.17 -17.02
N ARG A 233 7.59 -7.99 -16.52
CA ARG A 233 9.00 -7.67 -16.30
C ARG A 233 9.63 -8.42 -15.11
N CYS A 234 8.83 -8.96 -14.21
CA CYS A 234 9.30 -9.74 -13.06
C CYS A 234 9.46 -11.24 -13.34
N SER A 235 9.02 -11.71 -14.52
CA SER A 235 9.29 -13.09 -14.90
C SER A 235 10.77 -13.20 -15.25
N PRO A 236 11.59 -13.97 -14.50
CA PRO A 236 12.96 -14.20 -14.93
C PRO A 236 12.94 -14.74 -16.35
N ALA A 237 13.86 -14.26 -17.20
CA ALA A 237 14.10 -14.91 -18.47
C ALA A 237 14.32 -16.40 -18.17
N PRO A 238 13.80 -17.33 -19.00
CA PRO A 238 14.14 -18.74 -18.86
C PRO A 238 15.66 -18.79 -18.75
N SER A 239 16.17 -19.33 -17.63
CA SER A 239 17.61 -19.57 -17.50
C SER A 239 18.01 -20.30 -18.78
N SER A 240 18.98 -19.75 -19.51
CA SER A 240 19.61 -20.46 -20.61
C SER A 240 19.88 -21.88 -20.09
N PRO A 241 19.45 -22.94 -20.81
CA PRO A 241 19.73 -24.30 -20.37
C PRO A 241 21.21 -24.36 -20.00
N ASP A 242 21.50 -24.85 -18.79
CA ASP A 242 22.87 -24.96 -18.33
C ASP A 242 23.62 -25.77 -19.41
N PRO A 243 24.74 -25.29 -19.98
CA PRO A 243 25.47 -26.06 -20.97
C PRO A 243 25.85 -27.47 -20.47
N SER A 244 25.84 -27.74 -19.15
CA SER A 244 25.95 -29.10 -18.61
C SER A 244 24.74 -29.98 -18.91
N ASP A 245 23.52 -29.44 -18.98
CA ASP A 245 22.31 -30.19 -19.36
C ASP A 245 22.32 -30.58 -20.86
N GLN A 246 23.20 -29.99 -21.68
CA GLN A 246 23.40 -30.39 -23.08
C GLN A 246 24.42 -31.53 -23.26
N LEU A 247 25.23 -31.84 -22.24
CA LEU A 247 26.27 -32.86 -22.33
C LEU A 247 25.76 -34.28 -22.00
N ASP A 248 24.58 -34.40 -21.41
CA ASP A 248 23.98 -35.67 -21.00
C ASP A 248 22.95 -36.23 -22.01
N ASP A 249 22.88 -35.72 -23.25
CA ASP A 249 22.08 -36.35 -24.30
C ASP A 249 22.85 -37.56 -24.88
N PRO A 250 22.56 -38.81 -24.47
CA PRO A 250 23.38 -39.98 -24.79
C PRO A 250 23.16 -40.44 -26.24
N HIS A 251 22.24 -39.81 -26.97
CA HIS A 251 21.83 -40.22 -28.32
C HIS A 251 22.70 -39.66 -29.45
N LEU A 252 23.76 -38.91 -29.14
CA LEU A 252 24.65 -38.33 -30.16
C LEU A 252 25.88 -39.19 -30.51
N TYR A 253 25.94 -40.43 -30.04
CA TYR A 253 26.92 -41.43 -30.45
C TYR A 253 26.25 -42.73 -30.92
N ASP A 254 25.52 -42.66 -32.04
CA ASP A 254 25.30 -43.84 -32.88
C ASP A 254 26.42 -43.87 -33.95
N PRO A 255 27.44 -44.74 -33.81
CA PRO A 255 28.36 -44.99 -34.91
C PRO A 255 27.60 -45.74 -36.02
N GLU A 256 27.45 -45.12 -37.20
CA GLU A 256 26.95 -45.84 -38.37
C GLU A 256 27.89 -47.01 -38.73
N PRO A 257 27.32 -48.16 -39.16
CA PRO A 257 28.05 -49.41 -39.43
C PRO A 257 28.84 -49.43 -40.74
#